data_AF-A0A3D1V4Z8-F1
#
_entry.id   AF-A0A3D1V4Z8-F1
#
_cell.length_a   1.000
_cell.length_b   1.000
_cell.length_c   1.000
_cell.angle_alpha   90.00
_cell.angle_beta   90.00
_cell.angle_gamma   90.00
#
_symmetry.space_group_name_H-M   'P 1'
#
loop_
_entity.id
_entity.type
_entity.pdbx_description
1 polymer ?
#
loop_
_entity_poly.entity_id
_entity_poly.type
_entity_poly.pdbx_seq_one_letter_code
_entity_poly.pdbx_strand_id
1 'polypeptide(L)'
;LVVGRAGAGTVNELSALGIPAILVPLPGAEEQRQNALQLADIGAAVVIDQDDLTPTRLTNEIRLLVENPARLREMADAARGQPQGNAATRIADELERLIGDRSG
;
A
#
# COMPACT_ATOMS: atom_id res chain seq x y z
N LEU A 1 1.11 -9.15 8.74
CA LEU A 1 -0.20 -9.08 8.07
C LEU A 1 -1.08 -8.12 8.85
N VAL A 2 -1.66 -7.12 8.19
CA VAL A 2 -2.62 -6.16 8.76
C VAL A 2 -3.97 -6.32 8.07
N VAL A 3 -5.05 -6.07 8.80
CA VAL A 3 -6.40 -5.95 8.24
C VAL A 3 -6.92 -4.55 8.58
N GLY A 4 -7.38 -3.78 7.59
CA GLY A 4 -7.79 -2.40 7.86
C GLY A 4 -8.41 -1.66 6.69
N ARG A 5 -8.63 -0.37 6.90
CA ARG A 5 -9.09 0.57 5.86
C ARG A 5 -7.91 1.08 5.05
N ALA A 6 -8.14 1.43 3.79
CA ALA A 6 -7.11 1.90 2.88
C ALA A 6 -6.94 3.44 2.90
N GLY A 7 -6.90 4.02 4.09
CA GLY A 7 -6.57 5.44 4.25
C GLY A 7 -5.13 5.73 3.80
N ALA A 8 -4.86 6.94 3.32
CA ALA A 8 -3.55 7.31 2.79
C ALA A 8 -2.40 7.10 3.80
N GLY A 9 -2.61 7.46 5.07
CA GLY A 9 -1.62 7.22 6.14
C GLY A 9 -1.35 5.73 6.35
N THR A 10 -2.39 4.90 6.37
CA THR A 10 -2.26 3.45 6.51
C THR A 10 -1.48 2.84 5.35
N VAL A 11 -1.83 3.18 4.11
CA VAL A 11 -1.13 2.66 2.93
C VAL A 11 0.34 3.09 2.92
N ASN A 12 0.64 4.33 3.29
CA ASN A 12 2.02 4.81 3.41
C ASN A 12 2.81 4.04 4.47
N GLU A 13 2.23 3.79 5.65
CA GLU A 13 2.89 3.02 6.71
C GLU A 13 3.12 1.57 6.29
N LEU A 14 2.14 0.93 5.66
CA LEU A 14 2.25 -0.45 5.17
C LEU A 14 3.38 -0.58 4.13
N SER A 15 3.46 0.37 3.19
CA SER A 15 4.54 0.39 2.19
C SER A 15 5.91 0.63 2.84
N ALA A 16 6.02 1.64 3.71
CA ALA A 16 7.27 2.00 4.36
C ALA A 16 7.82 0.86 5.25
N LEU A 17 6.93 0.11 5.91
CA LEU A 17 7.29 -0.99 6.80
C LEU A 17 7.36 -2.35 6.10
N GLY A 18 6.92 -2.44 4.84
CA GLY A 18 6.87 -3.71 4.11
C GLY A 18 5.87 -4.69 4.70
N ILE A 19 4.70 -4.21 5.12
CA ILE A 19 3.69 -5.03 5.80
C ILE A 19 2.59 -5.45 4.81
N PRO A 20 2.41 -6.76 4.55
CA PRO A 20 1.28 -7.27 3.77
C PRO A 20 -0.06 -6.91 4.42
N ALA A 21 -1.07 -6.62 3.61
CA ALA A 21 -2.39 -6.24 4.12
C ALA A 21 -3.59 -6.92 3.43
N ILE A 22 -4.67 -7.05 4.18
CA ILE A 22 -6.02 -7.20 3.64
C ILE A 22 -6.72 -5.84 3.85
N LEU A 23 -7.14 -5.21 2.76
CA LEU A 23 -7.71 -3.87 2.78
C LEU A 23 -9.20 -3.90 2.44
N VAL A 24 -9.99 -3.20 3.25
CA VAL A 24 -11.43 -3.05 3.07
C VAL A 24 -11.76 -1.56 2.91
N PRO A 25 -11.79 -1.02 1.69
CA PRO A 25 -12.21 0.36 1.45
C PRO A 25 -13.62 0.63 1.99
N LEU A 26 -13.89 1.87 2.42
CA LEU A 26 -15.24 2.28 2.78
C LEU A 26 -16.11 2.51 1.53
N PRO A 27 -17.43 2.20 1.58
CA PRO A 27 -18.36 2.54 0.50
C PRO A 27 -18.34 4.04 0.21
N GLY A 28 -18.22 4.42 -1.06
CA GLY A 28 -18.16 5.81 -1.50
C GLY A 28 -16.83 6.53 -1.23
N ALA A 29 -15.83 5.87 -0.62
CA ALA A 29 -14.50 6.44 -0.43
C ALA A 29 -13.57 6.05 -1.60
N GLU A 30 -13.74 6.71 -2.74
CA GLU A 30 -13.00 6.41 -3.97
C GLU A 30 -11.48 6.45 -3.76
N GLU A 31 -10.97 7.42 -3.01
CA GLU A 31 -9.54 7.50 -2.67
C GLU A 31 -9.05 6.27 -1.91
N GLN A 32 -9.84 5.73 -0.98
CA GLN A 32 -9.47 4.49 -0.28
C GLN A 32 -9.43 3.30 -1.24
N ARG A 33 -10.39 3.25 -2.17
CA ARG A 33 -10.42 2.19 -3.17
C ARG A 33 -9.18 2.25 -4.06
N GLN A 34 -8.83 3.42 -4.56
CA GLN A 34 -7.63 3.62 -5.37
C GLN A 34 -6.35 3.23 -4.61
N ASN A 35 -6.20 3.66 -3.35
CA ASN A 35 -5.05 3.29 -2.52
C ASN A 35 -4.96 1.77 -2.29
N ALA A 36 -6.10 1.10 -2.07
CA ALA A 36 -6.13 -0.35 -1.89
C ALA A 36 -5.72 -1.09 -3.17
N LEU A 37 -6.22 -0.64 -4.32
CA LEU A 37 -5.91 -1.21 -5.62
C LEU A 37 -4.43 -1.02 -5.97
N GLN A 38 -3.83 0.15 -5.69
CA GLN A 38 -2.41 0.38 -5.91
C GLN A 38 -1.51 -0.63 -5.18
N LEU A 39 -1.83 -0.97 -3.93
CA LEU A 39 -1.12 -2.02 -3.20
C LEU A 39 -1.43 -3.42 -3.73
N ALA A 40 -2.66 -3.68 -4.17
CA ALA A 40 -3.03 -4.97 -4.73
C ALA A 40 -2.35 -5.24 -6.09
N ASP A 41 -2.24 -4.23 -6.94
CA ASP A 41 -1.63 -4.30 -8.28
C ASP A 41 -0.15 -4.67 -8.21
N ILE A 42 0.56 -4.22 -7.17
CA ILE A 42 1.96 -4.61 -6.94
C ILE A 42 2.08 -5.92 -6.15
N GLY A 43 0.96 -6.53 -5.76
CA GLY A 43 0.93 -7.78 -4.99
C GLY A 43 1.16 -7.60 -3.48
N ALA A 44 1.10 -6.39 -2.95
CA ALA A 44 1.30 -6.10 -1.53
C ALA A 44 0.03 -6.30 -0.67
N ALA A 45 -1.17 -6.28 -1.29
CA ALA A 45 -2.43 -6.39 -0.57
C ALA A 45 -3.47 -7.27 -1.27
N VAL A 46 -4.42 -7.77 -0.48
CA VAL A 46 -5.70 -8.33 -0.94
C VAL A 46 -6.78 -7.29 -0.65
N VAL A 47 -7.66 -7.02 -1.62
CA VAL A 47 -8.80 -6.11 -1.42
C VAL A 47 -10.07 -6.93 -1.22
N ILE A 48 -10.86 -6.57 -0.21
CA ILE A 48 -12.22 -7.08 0.00
C ILE A 48 -13.14 -5.85 -0.04
N ASP A 49 -14.05 -5.80 -0.99
CA ASP A 49 -15.05 -4.74 -1.02
C ASP A 49 -15.97 -4.86 0.21
N GLN A 50 -16.41 -3.72 0.77
CA GLN A 50 -17.18 -3.70 2.02
C GLN A 50 -18.44 -4.57 1.98
N ASP A 51 -19.09 -4.66 0.81
CA ASP A 51 -20.31 -5.44 0.61
C ASP A 51 -20.03 -6.95 0.60
N ASP A 52 -18.80 -7.35 0.28
CA ASP A 52 -18.33 -8.75 0.30
C ASP A 52 -17.67 -9.14 1.64
N LEU A 53 -17.52 -8.18 2.57
CA LEU A 53 -16.90 -8.43 3.86
C LEU A 53 -17.83 -9.24 4.77
N THR A 54 -17.56 -10.55 4.82
CA THR A 54 -18.20 -11.49 5.77
C THR A 54 -17.16 -12.11 6.70
N PRO A 55 -17.55 -12.58 7.91
CA PRO A 55 -16.63 -13.31 8.79
C PRO A 55 -15.98 -14.50 8.11
N THR A 56 -16.74 -15.25 7.32
CA THR A 56 -16.25 -16.41 6.55
C THR A 56 -15.23 -15.99 5.51
N ARG A 57 -15.51 -14.95 4.71
CA ARG A 57 -14.57 -14.48 3.69
C ARG A 57 -13.27 -13.99 4.31
N LEU A 58 -13.36 -13.15 5.34
CA LEU A 58 -12.18 -12.62 6.01
C LEU A 58 -11.32 -13.72 6.64
N THR A 59 -11.95 -14.68 7.33
CA THR A 59 -11.25 -15.81 7.95
C THR A 59 -10.54 -16.66 6.90
N ASN A 60 -11.18 -16.91 5.77
CA ASN A 60 -10.57 -17.67 4.68
C ASN A 60 -9.34 -16.95 4.09
N GLU A 61 -9.42 -15.64 3.84
CA GLU A 61 -8.27 -14.88 3.33
C GLU A 61 -7.11 -14.84 4.32
N ILE A 62 -7.40 -14.61 5.61
CA ILE A 62 -6.37 -14.66 6.66
C ILE A 62 -5.71 -16.04 6.66
N ARG A 63 -6.49 -17.11 6.61
CA ARG A 63 -5.97 -18.48 6.62
C ARG A 63 -5.08 -18.74 5.40
N LEU A 64 -5.53 -18.38 4.20
CA LEU A 64 -4.77 -18.55 2.95
C LEU A 64 -3.42 -17.82 2.96
N LEU A 65 -3.33 -16.68 3.65
CA LEU A 65 -2.08 -15.93 3.78
C LEU A 65 -1.18 -16.50 4.89
N VAL A 66 -1.73 -16.75 6.08
CA VAL A 66 -0.96 -17.22 7.24
C VAL A 66 -0.41 -18.63 7.02
N GLU A 67 -1.15 -19.50 6.33
CA GLU A 67 -0.70 -20.86 5.97
C GLU A 67 0.29 -20.88 4.80
N ASN A 68 0.56 -19.73 4.16
CA ASN A 68 1.52 -19.61 3.07
C ASN A 68 2.61 -18.54 3.37
N PRO A 69 3.62 -18.89 4.19
CA PRO A 69 4.70 -17.97 4.55
C PRO A 69 5.48 -17.40 3.35
N ALA A 70 5.61 -18.18 2.26
CA ALA A 70 6.29 -17.75 1.05
C ALA A 70 5.52 -16.58 0.40
N ARG A 71 4.21 -16.74 0.21
CA ARG A 71 3.33 -15.67 -0.30
C ARG A 71 3.36 -14.44 0.61
N LEU A 72 3.30 -14.60 1.92
CA LEU A 72 3.41 -13.46 2.85
C LEU A 72 4.73 -12.70 2.70
N ARG A 73 5.83 -13.41 2.43
CA ARG A 73 7.13 -12.79 2.19
C ARG A 73 7.16 -12.05 0.86
N GLU A 74 6.64 -12.64 -0.20
CA GLU A 74 6.48 -11.97 -1.51
C GLU A 74 5.65 -10.69 -1.39
N MET A 75 4.53 -10.74 -0.67
CA MET A 75 3.70 -9.56 -0.41
C MET A 75 4.44 -8.50 0.41
N ALA A 76 5.29 -8.91 1.36
CA ALA A 76 6.07 -7.98 2.19
C ALA A 76 7.14 -7.28 1.35
N ASP A 77 7.79 -8.02 0.45
CA ASP A 77 8.80 -7.48 -0.45
C ASP A 77 8.16 -6.60 -1.53
N ALA A 78 6.96 -6.96 -2.00
CA ALA A 78 6.13 -6.11 -2.84
C ALA A 78 5.68 -4.82 -2.14
N ALA A 79 5.30 -4.88 -0.86
CA ALA A 79 4.94 -3.69 -0.07
C ALA A 79 6.12 -2.72 0.06
N ARG A 80 7.36 -3.24 0.11
CA ARG A 80 8.59 -2.44 0.04
C ARG A 80 8.91 -1.92 -1.37
N GLY A 81 8.15 -2.33 -2.39
CA GLY A 81 8.44 -2.22 -3.82
C GLY A 81 8.76 -0.81 -4.31
N GLN A 82 9.98 -0.68 -4.83
CA GLN A 82 10.82 0.52 -4.99
C GLN A 82 10.69 1.55 -3.86
N PRO A 83 11.79 1.88 -3.16
CA PRO A 83 11.85 3.17 -2.52
C PRO A 83 11.45 4.21 -3.58
N GLN A 84 10.30 4.83 -3.39
CA GLN A 84 10.16 6.27 -3.62
C GLN A 84 11.10 7.04 -2.66
N GLY A 85 12.21 6.41 -2.23
CA GLY A 85 13.33 6.99 -1.54
C GLY A 85 13.91 7.97 -2.52
N ASN A 86 13.58 9.22 -2.26
CA ASN A 86 13.85 10.41 -3.04
C ASN A 86 12.66 11.06 -3.74
N ALA A 87 11.39 10.82 -3.38
CA ALA A 87 10.37 11.81 -3.78
C ALA A 87 10.69 13.19 -3.16
N ALA A 88 10.98 13.23 -1.86
CA ALA A 88 11.43 14.43 -1.16
C ALA A 88 12.77 14.95 -1.70
N THR A 89 13.74 14.06 -1.93
CA THR A 89 15.05 14.44 -2.48
C THR A 89 14.95 14.91 -3.93
N ARG A 90 14.12 14.31 -4.80
CA ARG A 90 13.86 14.79 -6.16
C ARG A 90 13.18 16.14 -6.15
N ILE A 91 12.28 16.38 -5.19
CA ILE A 91 11.70 17.71 -4.98
C ILE A 91 12.79 18.69 -4.53
N ALA A 92 13.67 18.30 -3.61
CA ALA A 92 14.78 19.14 -3.16
C ALA A 92 15.76 19.43 -4.31
N ASP A 93 16.17 18.42 -5.07
CA ASP A 93 17.06 18.51 -6.24
C ASP A 93 16.45 19.44 -7.31
N GLU A 94 15.15 19.35 -7.58
CA GLU A 94 14.48 20.22 -8.55
C GLU A 94 14.36 21.66 -8.03
N LEU A 95 14.12 21.86 -6.72
CA LEU A 95 14.12 23.18 -6.11
C LEU A 95 15.52 23.82 -6.18
N GLU A 96 16.58 23.07 -5.88
CA GLU A 96 17.96 23.53 -6.01
C GLU A 96 18.30 23.91 -7.46
N ARG A 97 17.87 23.10 -8.43
CA ARG A 97 18.04 23.38 -9.87
C ARG A 97 17.36 24.69 -10.29
N LEU A 98 16.11 24.91 -9.86
CA LEU A 98 15.33 26.11 -10.17
C LEU A 98 15.87 27.38 -9.50
N ILE A 99 16.57 27.25 -8.37
CA ILE A 99 17.24 28.36 -7.69
C ILE A 99 18.59 28.67 -8.37
N GLY A 100 19.32 27.64 -8.79
CA GLY A 100 20.58 27.79 -9.54
C GLY A 100 20.43 28.48 -10.90
N ASP A 101 19.35 28.19 -11.63
CA ASP A 101 19.07 28.75 -12.96
C ASP A 101 18.71 30.25 -12.95
N ARG A 102 18.35 30.82 -11.78
CA ARG A 102 18.01 32.26 -11.65
C ARG A 102 19.20 33.15 -11.27
N SER A 103 20.38 32.57 -11.11
CA SER A 103 21.60 33.28 -10.71
C SER A 103 22.58 33.53 -11.88
N GLY A 104 22.13 33.30 -13.12
CA GLY A 104 22.87 33.57 -14.36
C GLY A 104 22.36 34.79 -15.12
#